data_AF-A0A920ETQ8-F1
#
_entry.id   AF-A0A920ETQ8-F1
#
_cell.length_a   1.000
_cell.length_b   1.000
_cell.length_c   1.000
_cell.angle_alpha   90.00
_cell.angle_beta   90.00
_cell.angle_gamma   90.00
#
_symmetry.space_group_name_H-M   'P 1'
#
loop_
_entity.id
_entity.type
_entity.pdbx_description
1 polymer ?
#
loop_
_entity_poly.entity_id
_entity_poly.type
_entity_poly.pdbx_seq_one_letter_code
_entity_poly.pdbx_strand_id
1 'polypeptide(L)' 'MSPDLTRAMERELTRLKENWPDNLPTGIIHADLFPDNVFFMQGDMSGLIDFYFACNDFYAYDLALRSMRGV' A
#
# COMPACT_ATOMS: atom_id res chain seq x y z
N MET A 1 -13.60 17.58 13.92
CA MET A 1 -13.25 16.14 13.81
C MET A 1 -13.93 15.45 14.99
N SER A 2 -14.66 14.35 14.79
CA SER A 2 -15.40 13.71 15.89
C SER A 2 -14.42 13.09 16.90
N PRO A 3 -14.59 13.32 18.23
CA PRO A 3 -13.69 12.74 19.25
C PRO A 3 -13.60 11.21 19.18
N ASP A 4 -14.66 10.55 18.73
CA ASP A 4 -14.71 9.10 18.58
C ASP A 4 -13.84 8.60 17.43
N LEU A 5 -13.73 9.36 16.33
CA LEU A 5 -12.86 9.02 15.21
C LEU A 5 -11.38 9.13 15.62
N THR A 6 -11.01 10.21 16.31
CA THR A 6 -9.64 10.39 16.81
C THR A 6 -9.23 9.22 17.69
N ARG A 7 -10.10 8.82 18.62
CA ARG A 7 -9.83 7.71 19.54
C ARG A 7 -9.74 6.36 18.82
N ALA A 8 -10.54 6.16 17.78
CA ALA A 8 -10.45 4.97 16.94
C ALA A 8 -9.12 4.92 16.16
N MET A 9 -8.70 6.04 15.57
CA MET A 9 -7.43 6.13 14.85
C MET A 9 -6.23 5.88 15.76
N GLU A 10 -6.21 6.47 16.96
CA GLU A 10 -5.12 6.27 17.93
C GLU A 10 -5.00 4.80 18.37
N ARG A 11 -6.13 4.13 18.58
CA ARG A 11 -6.17 2.70 18.93
C ARG A 11 -5.60 1.85 17.80
N GLU A 12 -6.03 2.06 16.56
CA GLU A 12 -5.51 1.30 15.42
C GLU A 12 -4.03 1.59 15.18
N LEU A 13 -3.60 2.85 15.32
CA LEU A 13 -2.19 3.21 15.20
C LEU A 13 -1.32 2.47 16.23
N THR A 14 -1.80 2.40 17.48
CA THR A 14 -1.10 1.67 18.56
C THR A 14 -0.99 0.19 18.21
N ARG A 15 -2.11 -0.43 17.79
CA ARG A 15 -2.16 -1.84 17.38
C ARG A 15 -1.20 -2.14 16.22
N LEU A 16 -1.15 -1.27 15.20
CA LEU A 16 -0.26 -1.43 14.05
C LEU A 16 1.21 -1.31 14.45
N LYS A 17 1.55 -0.36 15.33
CA LYS A 17 2.93 -0.20 15.82
C LYS A 17 3.41 -1.42 16.60
N GLU A 18 2.57 -2.00 17.45
CA GLU A 18 2.91 -3.16 18.27
C GLU A 18 3.06 -4.45 17.45
N ASN A 19 2.36 -4.54 16.31
CA ASN A 19 2.33 -5.73 15.47
C ASN A 19 2.98 -5.50 14.10
N TRP A 20 3.82 -4.47 13.97
CA TRP A 20 4.46 -4.18 12.69
C TRP A 20 5.46 -5.30 12.36
N PRO A 21 5.37 -5.91 11.18
CA PRO A 21 6.29 -6.98 10.79
C PRO A 21 7.71 -6.42 10.60
N ASP A 22 8.71 -7.20 10.98
CA ASP A 22 10.14 -6.87 10.85
C ASP A 22 10.90 -7.82 9.91
N ASN A 23 10.32 -9.00 9.61
CA ASN A 23 10.97 -10.07 8.86
C ASN A 23 10.24 -10.44 7.56
N LEU A 24 9.81 -9.43 6.81
CA LEU A 24 9.23 -9.62 5.48
C LEU A 24 10.29 -9.38 4.38
N PRO A 25 10.18 -10.05 3.22
CA PRO A 25 11.01 -9.75 2.07
C PRO A 25 10.89 -8.28 1.66
N THR A 26 12.02 -7.58 1.63
CA THR A 26 12.14 -6.17 1.24
C THR A 26 12.82 -6.00 -0.12
N GLY A 27 12.46 -4.94 -0.82
CA GLY A 27 13.20 -4.45 -1.97
C GLY A 27 12.47 -3.25 -2.58
N ILE A 28 12.76 -2.94 -3.85
CA ILE A 28 12.14 -1.79 -4.52
C ILE A 28 10.64 -2.07 -4.72
N ILE A 29 9.80 -1.19 -4.17
CA ILE A 29 8.34 -1.18 -4.33
C ILE A 29 7.88 0.14 -4.96
N HIS A 30 6.69 0.15 -5.54
CA HIS A 30 6.05 1.35 -6.08
C HIS A 30 5.42 2.22 -4.99
N ALA A 31 4.92 1.60 -3.92
CA ALA A 31 4.25 2.21 -2.77
C ALA A 31 2.96 2.99 -3.07
N ASP A 32 2.50 2.95 -4.32
CA ASP A 32 1.27 3.60 -4.80
C ASP A 32 0.66 2.80 -5.97
N LEU A 33 0.74 1.47 -5.90
CA LEU A 33 0.38 0.58 -7.00
C LEU A 33 -1.14 0.35 -7.08
N PHE A 34 -1.88 1.39 -7.44
CA PHE A 34 -3.30 1.31 -7.72
C PHE A 34 -3.57 1.02 -9.20
N PRO A 35 -4.74 0.43 -9.56
CA PRO A 35 -5.07 0.10 -10.96
C PRO A 35 -5.03 1.29 -11.93
N ASP A 36 -5.22 2.50 -11.44
CA ASP A 36 -5.10 3.76 -12.18
C ASP A 36 -3.66 4.10 -12.58
N ASN A 37 -2.67 3.59 -11.84
CA ASN A 37 -1.24 3.76 -12.14
C ASN A 37 -0.68 2.63 -13.02
N VAL A 38 -1.54 1.75 -13.53
CA VAL A 38 -1.17 0.63 -14.41
C VAL A 38 -1.88 0.75 -15.76
N PHE A 39 -1.11 0.85 -16.83
CA PHE A 39 -1.66 0.80 -18.19
C PHE A 39 -1.76 -0.63 -18.70
N PHE A 40 -2.87 -0.90 -19.39
CA PHE A 40 -3.08 -2.13 -20.13
C PHE A 40 -3.28 -1.80 -21.61
N MET A 41 -2.55 -2.47 -22.49
CA MET A 41 -2.76 -2.41 -23.94
C MET A 41 -3.02 -3.82 -24.46
N GLN A 42 -4.13 -3.99 -25.18
CA GLN A 42 -4.53 -5.27 -25.78
C GLN A 42 -4.66 -6.44 -24.78
N GLY A 43 -4.92 -6.14 -23.50
CA GLY A 43 -5.03 -7.14 -22.43
C GLY A 43 -3.72 -7.43 -21.71
N ASP A 44 -2.60 -6.94 -22.20
CA ASP A 44 -1.29 -7.05 -21.55
C ASP A 44 -0.96 -5.78 -20.77
N MET A 45 -0.28 -5.97 -19.63
CA MET A 45 0.25 -4.86 -18.85
C MET A 45 1.34 -4.15 -19.67
N SER A 46 1.11 -2.87 -19.98
CA SER A 46 1.98 -2.10 -20.88
C SER A 46 2.91 -1.13 -20.18
N GLY A 47 2.61 -0.76 -18.93
CA GLY A 47 3.50 0.10 -18.15
C GLY A 47 2.94 0.46 -16.77
N LEU A 48 3.85 0.85 -15.88
CA LEU A 48 3.55 1.50 -14.60
C LEU A 48 3.98 2.97 -14.69
N ILE A 49 3.27 3.84 -13.99
CA ILE A 49 3.55 5.28 -13.90
C ILE A 49 3.48 5.76 -12.46
N ASP A 50 4.00 6.97 -12.20
CA ASP A 50 3.97 7.63 -10.88
C ASP A 50 4.82 6.99 -9.77
N PHE A 51 6.10 6.76 -10.08
CA PHE A 51 7.13 6.27 -9.15
C PHE A 51 7.60 7.27 -8.07
N TYR A 52 6.87 8.36 -7.80
CA TYR A 52 7.31 9.36 -6.82
C TYR A 52 7.43 8.81 -5.40
N PHE A 53 6.65 7.78 -5.07
CA PHE A 53 6.68 7.09 -3.78
C PHE A 53 7.56 5.84 -3.79
N ALA A 54 8.21 5.52 -4.91
CA ALA A 54 9.01 4.31 -5.01
C ALA A 54 10.15 4.32 -3.98
N CYS A 55 10.25 3.24 -3.22
CA CYS A 55 11.19 3.13 -2.11
C CYS A 55 11.60 1.68 -1.88
N ASN A 56 12.54 1.45 -0.95
CA ASN A 56 12.84 0.09 -0.48
C ASN A 56 12.01 -0.20 0.76
N ASP A 57 11.05 -1.11 0.64
CA ASP A 57 10.16 -1.52 1.73
C ASP A 57 9.63 -2.95 1.47
N PHE A 58 8.68 -3.42 2.26
CA PHE A 58 8.10 -4.75 2.12
C PHE A 58 7.31 -4.91 0.82
N TYR A 59 7.62 -5.94 0.03
CA TYR A 59 6.84 -6.28 -1.18
C TYR A 59 5.35 -6.51 -0.90
N ALA A 60 5.02 -6.93 0.33
CA ALA A 60 3.63 -7.10 0.77
C ALA A 60 2.81 -5.80 0.68
N TYR A 61 3.45 -4.63 0.75
CA TYR A 61 2.78 -3.34 0.70
C TYR A 61 2.14 -3.07 -0.68
N ASP A 62 2.87 -3.28 -1.77
CA ASP A 62 2.34 -3.16 -3.14
C ASP A 62 1.19 -4.17 -3.39
N LEU A 63 1.32 -5.40 -2.87
CA LEU A 63 0.26 -6.42 -2.98
C LEU A 63 -1.01 -6.01 -2.22
N ALA A 64 -0.85 -5.43 -1.02
CA ALA A 64 -1.96 -4.96 -0.21
C ALA A 64 -2.70 -3.81 -0.90
N LEU A 65 -1.98 -2.80 -1.42
CA LEU A 65 -2.56 -1.68 -2.15
C LEU A 65 -3.36 -2.16 -3.37
N ARG A 66 -2.79 -3.07 -4.17
CA ARG A 66 -3.50 -3.68 -5.30
C ARG A 66 -4.78 -4.39 -4.87
N SER A 67 -4.80 -5.01 -3.69
CA SER A 67 -5.94 -5.80 -3.19
C SER A 67 -7.06 -4.96 -2.57
N MET A 68 -6.84 -3.69 -2.25
CA MET A 68 -7.83 -2.86 -1.54
C MET A 68 -9.06 -2.45 -2.38
N ARG A 69 -9.08 -2.72 -3.70
CA ARG A 69 -10.27 -2.50 -4.57
C ARG A 69 -11.12 -3.76 -4.84
N GLY A 70 -11.26 -4.61 -3.82
CA GLY A 70 -12.22 -5.73 -3.80
C GLY A 70 -13.44 -5.49 -2.90
N VAL A 71 -13.67 -4.25 -2.46
CA VAL A 71 -14.82 -3.80 -1.66
C VAL A 71 -15.53 -2.66 -2.36
#